data_AF-X1GAM3-F1
#
_entry.id   AF-X1GAM3-F1
#
_cell.length_a   1.000
_cell.length_b   1.000
_cell.length_c   1.000
_cell.angle_alpha   90.00
_cell.angle_beta   90.00
_cell.angle_gamma   90.00
#
_symmetry.space_group_name_H-M   'P 1'
#
loop_
_entity.id
_entity.type
_entity.pdbx_description
1 polymer ?
#
loop_
_entity_poly.entity_id
_entity_poly.type
_entity_poly.pdbx_seq_one_letter_code
_entity_poly.pdbx_strand_id
1 'polypeptide(L)'
;IFAQDYNTVLFEFEKMITVYTKTFNTEFEKFKKILIKRKEIIYPQEIKLIQERIDMINEKYVRWRSGLEAFVRKASSTLLKKQGFTLKKYKSLSVSTEKREDIKFFEEDPEVIDLISNFNRWVKLFNELELKYGNIIFYQKRLIINEDNKEDRKKLEELLAKLHLV
;
A
#
# COMPACT_ATOMS: atom_id res chain seq x y z
N ILE A 1 -6.22 13.18 29.88
CA ILE A 1 -5.52 11.86 29.94
C ILE A 1 -5.91 10.99 28.73
N PHE A 2 -7.16 10.55 28.58
CA PHE A 2 -7.57 9.71 27.44
C PHE A 2 -7.23 10.28 26.05
N ALA A 3 -7.54 11.57 25.79
CA ALA A 3 -7.24 12.19 24.49
C ALA A 3 -5.74 12.22 24.16
N GLN A 4 -4.88 12.43 25.16
CA GLN A 4 -3.43 12.40 24.98
C GLN A 4 -2.93 10.98 24.69
N ASP A 5 -3.45 9.99 25.40
CA ASP A 5 -3.15 8.58 25.14
C ASP A 5 -3.60 8.15 23.74
N TYR A 6 -4.78 8.60 23.31
CA TYR A 6 -5.32 8.33 21.98
C TYR A 6 -4.42 8.88 20.88
N ASN A 7 -4.10 10.19 20.97
CA ASN A 7 -3.26 10.86 19.98
C ASN A 7 -1.85 10.24 19.93
N THR A 8 -1.34 9.74 21.05
CA THR A 8 -0.04 9.05 21.10
C THR A 8 -0.10 7.74 20.31
N VAL A 9 -1.14 6.94 20.52
CA VAL A 9 -1.35 5.67 19.80
C VAL A 9 -1.55 5.91 18.30
N LEU A 10 -2.33 6.93 17.93
CA LEU A 10 -2.55 7.31 16.54
C LEU A 10 -1.23 7.74 15.86
N PHE A 11 -0.46 8.60 16.51
CA PHE A 11 0.84 9.04 16.00
C PHE A 11 1.86 7.90 15.82
N GLU A 12 1.87 6.91 16.73
CA GLU A 12 2.70 5.72 16.56
C GLU A 12 2.27 4.89 15.34
N PHE A 13 0.96 4.75 15.13
CA PHE A 13 0.40 4.04 13.98
C PHE A 13 0.74 4.73 12.66
N GLU A 14 0.56 6.05 12.59
CA GLU A 14 0.96 6.88 11.45
C GLU A 14 2.44 6.71 11.10
N LYS A 15 3.32 6.73 12.11
CA LYS A 15 4.75 6.52 11.92
C LYS A 15 5.05 5.16 11.29
N MET A 16 4.41 4.10 11.77
CA MET A 16 4.59 2.75 11.21
C MET A 16 4.20 2.71 9.73
N ILE A 17 3.00 3.21 9.40
CA ILE A 17 2.51 3.22 8.01
C ILE A 17 3.36 4.12 7.12
N THR A 18 3.82 5.26 7.62
CA THR A 18 4.71 6.17 6.90
C THR A 18 6.03 5.48 6.52
N VAL A 19 6.61 4.68 7.43
CA VAL A 19 7.83 3.91 7.13
C VAL A 19 7.59 2.88 6.02
N TYR A 20 6.46 2.17 6.05
CA TYR A 20 6.12 1.18 5.03
C TYR A 20 5.87 1.85 3.67
N THR A 21 5.09 2.93 3.67
CA THR A 21 4.78 3.75 2.49
C THR A 21 6.05 4.33 1.86
N LYS A 22 6.98 4.84 2.67
CA LYS A 22 8.28 5.32 2.19
C LYS A 22 9.08 4.21 1.50
N THR A 23 9.02 2.99 2.03
CA THR A 23 9.70 1.84 1.43
C THR A 23 9.08 1.50 0.08
N PHE A 24 7.75 1.40 -0.03
CA PHE A 24 7.06 1.21 -1.31
C PHE A 24 7.42 2.29 -2.32
N ASN A 25 7.32 3.56 -1.95
CA ASN A 25 7.61 4.68 -2.84
C ASN A 25 9.06 4.65 -3.34
N THR A 26 10.01 4.35 -2.45
CA THR A 26 11.43 4.28 -2.82
C THR A 26 11.71 3.18 -3.85
N GLU A 27 11.11 2.00 -3.69
CA GLU A 27 11.27 0.93 -4.68
C GLU A 27 10.50 1.21 -5.97
N PHE A 28 9.30 1.80 -5.87
CA PHE A 28 8.50 2.19 -7.03
C PHE A 28 9.25 3.18 -7.94
N GLU A 29 9.88 4.20 -7.37
CA GLU A 29 10.66 5.18 -8.13
C GLU A 29 11.86 4.55 -8.84
N LYS A 30 12.47 3.51 -8.26
CA LYS A 30 13.54 2.75 -8.95
C LYS A 30 12.98 1.97 -10.14
N PHE A 31 11.84 1.29 -9.96
CA PHE A 31 11.21 0.54 -11.04
C PHE A 31 10.76 1.46 -12.16
N LYS A 32 10.15 2.59 -11.80
CA LYS A 32 9.72 3.63 -12.74
C LYS A 32 10.87 4.08 -13.63
N LYS A 33 12.02 4.42 -13.06
CA LYS A 33 13.21 4.81 -13.85
C LYS A 33 13.65 3.78 -14.88
N ILE A 34 13.51 2.49 -14.58
CA ILE A 34 13.86 1.41 -15.51
C ILE A 34 12.76 1.22 -16.56
N LEU A 35 11.50 1.13 -16.12
CA LEU A 35 10.37 0.78 -16.95
C LEU A 35 9.92 1.91 -17.90
N ILE A 36 10.33 3.15 -17.66
CA ILE A 36 10.01 4.29 -18.57
C ILE A 36 11.09 4.56 -19.62
N LYS A 37 12.20 3.81 -19.62
CA LYS A 37 13.27 3.98 -20.60
C LYS A 37 12.72 3.85 -22.02
N ARG A 38 12.72 4.95 -22.79
CA ARG A 38 12.24 4.97 -24.18
C ARG A 38 13.40 4.74 -25.13
N LYS A 39 13.22 3.85 -26.11
CA LYS A 39 14.22 3.51 -27.14
C LYS A 39 15.56 2.98 -26.60
N GLU A 40 15.60 2.59 -25.34
CA GLU A 40 16.78 1.99 -24.70
C GLU A 40 16.50 0.53 -24.35
N ILE A 41 17.54 -0.29 -24.40
CA ILE A 41 17.44 -1.69 -23.99
C ILE A 41 17.42 -1.74 -22.47
N ILE A 42 16.36 -2.33 -21.90
CA ILE A 42 16.35 -2.74 -20.49
C ILE A 42 17.20 -4.00 -20.36
N TYR A 43 18.30 -3.90 -19.61
CA TYR A 43 19.27 -4.98 -19.49
C TYR A 43 18.78 -6.09 -18.55
N PRO A 44 19.23 -7.35 -18.73
CA PRO A 44 18.86 -8.45 -17.84
C PRO A 44 19.12 -8.18 -16.35
N GLN A 45 20.18 -7.44 -16.02
CA GLN A 45 20.48 -7.07 -14.63
C GLN A 45 19.43 -6.13 -14.03
N GLU A 46 18.84 -5.25 -14.85
CA GLU A 46 17.77 -4.34 -14.41
C GLU A 46 16.45 -5.09 -14.21
N ILE A 47 16.16 -6.07 -15.07
CA ILE A 47 15.01 -6.97 -14.91
C ILE A 47 15.16 -7.78 -13.61
N LYS A 48 16.36 -8.33 -13.36
CA LYS A 48 16.68 -9.05 -12.15
C LYS A 48 16.52 -8.16 -10.91
N LEU A 49 16.98 -6.91 -10.96
CA LEU A 49 16.78 -5.94 -9.89
C LEU A 49 15.28 -5.73 -9.59
N ILE A 50 14.44 -5.55 -10.61
CA ILE A 50 12.99 -5.39 -10.42
C ILE A 50 12.42 -6.61 -9.70
N GLN A 51 12.70 -7.82 -10.18
CA GLN A 51 12.18 -9.05 -9.59
C GLN A 51 12.61 -9.21 -8.13
N GLU A 52 13.92 -9.10 -7.83
CA GLU A 52 14.44 -9.25 -6.47
C GLU A 52 13.84 -8.25 -5.48
N ARG A 53 13.56 -7.03 -5.94
CA ARG A 53 12.97 -5.98 -5.10
C ARG A 53 11.47 -6.19 -4.90
N ILE A 54 10.75 -6.69 -5.91
CA ILE A 54 9.35 -7.10 -5.76
C ILE A 54 9.25 -8.26 -4.76
N ASP A 55 10.09 -9.29 -4.89
CA ASP A 55 10.12 -10.43 -3.97
C ASP A 55 10.37 -9.97 -2.52
N MET A 56 11.36 -9.08 -2.32
CA MET A 56 11.64 -8.48 -1.02
C MET A 56 10.43 -7.72 -0.45
N ILE A 57 9.69 -6.98 -1.29
CA ILE A 57 8.49 -6.24 -0.85
C ILE A 57 7.37 -7.21 -0.49
N ASN A 58 7.15 -8.26 -1.27
CA ASN A 58 6.15 -9.30 -1.01
C ASN A 58 6.42 -10.02 0.32
N GLU A 59 7.67 -10.38 0.60
CA GLU A 59 8.07 -10.96 1.89
C GLU A 59 7.81 -10.02 3.07
N LYS A 60 8.19 -8.73 2.92
CA LYS A 60 7.99 -7.72 3.97
C LYS A 60 6.51 -7.43 4.21
N TYR A 61 5.70 -7.38 3.14
CA TYR A 61 4.28 -7.10 3.19
C TYR A 61 3.54 -8.04 4.16
N VAL A 62 3.82 -9.34 4.12
CA VAL A 62 3.20 -10.32 5.02
C VAL A 62 3.40 -9.91 6.48
N ARG A 63 4.65 -9.56 6.85
CA ARG A 63 4.99 -9.13 8.21
C ARG A 63 4.37 -7.78 8.57
N TRP A 64 4.39 -6.82 7.64
CA TRP A 64 3.79 -5.50 7.85
C TRP A 64 2.29 -5.58 8.07
N ARG A 65 1.57 -6.35 7.24
CA ARG A 65 0.13 -6.55 7.38
C ARG A 65 -0.23 -7.15 8.74
N SER A 66 0.42 -8.25 9.12
CA SER A 66 0.18 -8.85 10.45
C SER A 66 0.53 -7.89 11.58
N GLY A 67 1.57 -7.07 11.42
CA GLY A 67 1.96 -6.05 12.39
C GLY A 67 0.90 -4.94 12.55
N LEU A 68 0.37 -4.42 11.44
CA LEU A 68 -0.70 -3.40 11.45
C LEU A 68 -1.99 -3.95 12.07
N GLU A 69 -2.42 -5.14 11.66
CA GLU A 69 -3.61 -5.80 12.21
C GLU A 69 -3.49 -6.03 13.72
N ALA A 70 -2.33 -6.49 14.18
CA ALA A 70 -2.05 -6.69 15.61
C ALA A 70 -2.04 -5.36 16.38
N PHE A 71 -1.44 -4.31 15.81
CA PHE A 71 -1.40 -2.99 16.41
C PHE A 71 -2.81 -2.43 16.60
N VAL A 72 -3.61 -2.39 15.54
CA VAL A 72 -4.99 -1.88 15.55
C VAL A 72 -5.81 -2.65 16.57
N ARG A 73 -5.76 -3.98 16.56
CA ARG A 73 -6.50 -4.82 17.52
C ARG A 73 -6.11 -4.52 18.97
N LYS A 74 -4.82 -4.35 19.25
CA LYS A 74 -4.32 -4.04 20.61
C LYS A 74 -4.74 -2.63 21.04
N ALA A 75 -4.57 -1.64 20.16
CA ALA A 75 -4.97 -0.25 20.38
C ALA A 75 -6.47 -0.15 20.66
N SER A 76 -7.29 -0.72 19.79
CA SER A 76 -8.75 -0.82 19.92
C SER A 76 -9.19 -1.40 21.26
N SER A 77 -8.64 -2.55 21.66
CA SER A 77 -8.95 -3.18 22.95
C SER A 77 -8.54 -2.31 24.15
N THR A 78 -7.37 -1.68 24.08
CA THR A 78 -6.81 -0.88 25.17
C THR A 78 -7.58 0.44 25.35
N LEU A 79 -7.86 1.14 24.26
CA LEU A 79 -8.56 2.42 24.28
C LEU A 79 -10.04 2.26 24.66
N LEU A 80 -10.71 1.18 24.24
CA LEU A 80 -12.06 0.87 24.72
C LEU A 80 -12.10 0.63 26.22
N LYS A 81 -11.14 -0.14 26.77
CA LYS A 81 -11.05 -0.39 28.21
C LYS A 81 -10.87 0.89 29.00
N LYS A 82 -10.05 1.83 28.51
CA LYS A 82 -9.86 3.15 29.13
C LYS A 82 -11.14 3.99 29.15
N GLN A 83 -12.07 3.74 28.23
CA GLN A 83 -13.39 4.37 28.19
C GLN A 83 -14.45 3.60 29.02
N GLY A 84 -14.07 2.52 29.72
CA GLY A 84 -14.99 1.71 30.51
C GLY A 84 -15.78 0.67 29.71
N PHE A 85 -15.34 0.35 28.49
CA PHE A 85 -16.00 -0.62 27.61
C PHE A 85 -15.13 -1.86 27.35
N THR A 86 -15.78 -3.01 27.24
CA THR A 86 -15.19 -4.20 26.63
C THR A 86 -15.59 -4.28 25.16
N LEU A 87 -14.84 -5.01 24.34
CA LEU A 87 -15.21 -5.20 22.92
C LEU A 87 -16.61 -5.81 22.76
N LYS A 88 -16.99 -6.77 23.63
CA LYS A 88 -18.33 -7.38 23.62
C LYS A 88 -19.41 -6.34 23.92
N LYS A 89 -19.18 -5.50 24.96
CA LYS A 89 -20.10 -4.43 25.35
C LYS A 89 -20.23 -3.37 24.25
N TYR A 90 -19.12 -2.97 23.64
CA TYR A 90 -19.11 -2.05 22.50
C TYR A 90 -19.92 -2.60 21.33
N LYS A 91 -19.68 -3.85 20.93
CA LYS A 91 -20.41 -4.50 19.84
C LYS A 91 -21.91 -4.63 20.12
N SER A 92 -22.32 -4.90 21.36
CA SER A 92 -23.75 -4.93 21.71
C SER A 92 -24.44 -3.57 21.65
N LEU A 93 -23.71 -2.46 21.71
CA LEU A 93 -24.27 -1.11 21.56
C LEU A 93 -24.64 -0.78 20.11
N SER A 94 -24.20 -1.57 19.11
CA SER A 94 -24.59 -1.40 17.71
C SER A 94 -26.11 -1.44 17.45
N VAL A 95 -26.89 -1.92 18.43
CA VAL A 95 -28.35 -1.96 18.40
C VAL A 95 -28.99 -0.61 18.81
N SER A 96 -28.23 0.30 19.43
CA SER A 96 -28.68 1.64 19.85
C SER A 96 -27.67 2.72 19.40
N THR A 97 -27.97 3.43 18.32
CA THR A 97 -27.08 4.39 17.65
C THR A 97 -26.62 5.55 18.55
N GLU A 98 -27.49 6.10 19.39
CA GLU A 98 -27.23 7.31 20.20
C GLU A 98 -26.10 7.15 21.23
N LYS A 99 -25.77 5.94 21.70
CA LYS A 99 -24.72 5.72 22.71
C LYS A 99 -23.34 5.45 22.13
N ARG A 100 -23.23 5.28 20.82
CA ARG A 100 -21.98 4.88 20.14
C ARG A 100 -21.16 6.06 19.67
N GLU A 101 -21.80 7.18 19.34
CA GLU A 101 -21.17 8.37 18.77
C GLU A 101 -20.07 8.96 19.68
N ASP A 102 -20.21 8.82 21.00
CA ASP A 102 -19.24 9.33 21.97
C ASP A 102 -18.07 8.37 22.26
N ILE A 103 -18.11 7.13 21.77
CA ILE A 103 -17.09 6.11 22.06
C ILE A 103 -16.08 6.05 20.90
N LYS A 104 -14.83 6.40 21.18
CA LYS A 104 -13.75 6.29 20.18
C LYS A 104 -13.24 4.87 20.07
N PHE A 105 -13.58 4.19 18.97
CA PHE A 105 -13.02 2.88 18.64
C PHE A 105 -11.97 3.02 17.55
N PHE A 106 -10.71 2.73 17.91
CA PHE A 106 -9.53 3.02 17.07
C PHE A 106 -9.60 2.39 15.67
N GLU A 107 -10.09 1.16 15.55
CA GLU A 107 -10.25 0.47 14.25
C GLU A 107 -11.32 1.11 13.34
N GLU A 108 -12.26 1.87 13.91
CA GLU A 108 -13.31 2.61 13.18
C GLU A 108 -12.97 4.10 13.01
N ASP A 109 -11.80 4.53 13.48
CA ASP A 109 -11.38 5.92 13.31
C ASP A 109 -11.12 6.22 11.82
N PRO A 110 -11.69 7.30 11.26
CA PRO A 110 -11.52 7.66 9.86
C PRO A 110 -10.06 7.79 9.41
N GLU A 111 -9.18 8.29 10.28
CA GLU A 111 -7.76 8.47 9.98
C GLU A 111 -7.04 7.11 9.95
N VAL A 112 -7.35 6.22 10.88
CA VAL A 112 -6.85 4.83 10.87
C VAL A 112 -7.29 4.10 9.61
N ILE A 113 -8.56 4.25 9.22
CA ILE A 113 -9.11 3.66 7.99
C ILE A 113 -8.39 4.21 6.75
N ASP A 114 -8.18 5.52 6.67
CA ASP A 114 -7.49 6.13 5.53
C ASP A 114 -6.03 5.66 5.42
N LEU A 115 -5.31 5.61 6.54
CA LEU A 115 -3.94 5.12 6.58
C LEU A 115 -3.82 3.67 6.10
N ILE A 116 -4.73 2.79 6.54
CA ILE A 116 -4.79 1.39 6.09
C ILE A 116 -5.15 1.31 4.60
N SER A 117 -6.11 2.13 4.16
CA SER A 117 -6.51 2.22 2.75
C SER A 117 -5.33 2.60 1.85
N ASN A 118 -4.56 3.61 2.25
CA ASN A 118 -3.37 4.05 1.53
C ASN A 118 -2.28 2.97 1.49
N PHE A 119 -2.03 2.27 2.59
CA PHE A 119 -1.14 1.10 2.58
C PHE A 119 -1.62 0.02 1.60
N ASN A 120 -2.92 -0.30 1.60
CA ASN A 120 -3.48 -1.31 0.69
C ASN A 120 -3.42 -0.89 -0.78
N ARG A 121 -3.52 0.42 -1.08
CA ARG A 121 -3.31 0.93 -2.45
C ARG A 121 -1.90 0.65 -2.95
N TRP A 122 -0.89 0.83 -2.10
CA TRP A 122 0.50 0.47 -2.45
C TRP A 122 0.67 -1.02 -2.72
N VAL A 123 0.11 -1.87 -1.85
CA VAL A 123 0.14 -3.32 -2.05
C VAL A 123 -0.50 -3.71 -3.38
N LYS A 124 -1.67 -3.14 -3.69
CA LYS A 124 -2.35 -3.39 -4.96
C LYS A 124 -1.50 -2.98 -6.15
N LEU A 125 -0.87 -1.81 -6.10
CA LEU A 125 0.01 -1.33 -7.16
C LEU A 125 1.21 -2.28 -7.38
N PHE A 126 1.84 -2.75 -6.30
CA PHE A 126 2.97 -3.69 -6.40
C PHE A 126 2.57 -5.05 -6.96
N ASN A 127 1.41 -5.58 -6.57
CA ASN A 127 0.86 -6.81 -7.15
C ASN A 127 0.56 -6.63 -8.65
N GLU A 128 0.02 -5.49 -9.05
CA GLU A 128 -0.21 -5.20 -10.47
C GLU A 128 1.10 -5.03 -11.24
N LEU A 129 2.12 -4.41 -10.65
CA LEU A 129 3.46 -4.29 -11.22
C LEU A 129 4.08 -5.66 -11.46
N GLU A 130 4.10 -6.54 -10.45
CA GLU A 130 4.62 -7.91 -10.53
C GLU A 130 4.05 -8.66 -11.74
N LEU A 131 2.74 -8.55 -11.95
CA LEU A 131 2.05 -9.25 -13.04
C LEU A 131 2.27 -8.63 -14.42
N LYS A 132 2.68 -7.36 -14.52
CA LYS A 132 2.63 -6.59 -15.76
C LYS A 132 3.96 -6.00 -16.22
N TYR A 133 4.98 -5.92 -15.37
CA TYR A 133 6.26 -5.30 -15.73
C TYR A 133 6.93 -6.03 -16.92
N GLY A 134 6.77 -7.35 -17.03
CA GLY A 134 7.25 -8.13 -18.17
C GLY A 134 6.62 -7.71 -19.51
N ASN A 135 5.35 -7.31 -19.50
CA ASN A 135 4.66 -6.83 -20.71
C ASN A 135 5.20 -5.47 -21.16
N ILE A 136 5.53 -4.58 -20.22
CA ILE A 136 6.18 -3.30 -20.52
C ILE A 136 7.49 -3.56 -21.27
N ILE A 137 8.35 -4.41 -20.71
CA ILE A 137 9.64 -4.78 -21.31
C ILE A 137 9.43 -5.39 -22.71
N PHE A 138 8.43 -6.26 -22.86
CA PHE A 138 8.10 -6.89 -24.14
C PHE A 138 7.72 -5.86 -25.22
N TYR A 139 6.79 -4.94 -24.92
CA TYR A 139 6.38 -3.92 -25.88
C TYR A 139 7.50 -2.93 -26.19
N GLN A 140 8.30 -2.53 -25.21
CA GLN A 140 9.47 -1.68 -25.44
C GLN A 140 10.48 -2.35 -26.38
N LYS A 141 10.80 -3.64 -26.16
CA LYS A 141 11.70 -4.38 -27.06
C LYS A 141 11.18 -4.45 -28.50
N ARG A 142 9.87 -4.65 -28.69
CA ARG A 142 9.27 -4.66 -30.04
C ARG A 142 9.32 -3.29 -30.69
N LEU A 143 9.09 -2.22 -29.94
CA LEU A 143 9.13 -0.85 -30.44
C LEU A 143 10.55 -0.36 -30.76
N ILE A 144 11.59 -0.96 -30.16
CA ILE A 144 12.99 -0.73 -30.60
C ILE A 144 13.23 -1.29 -32.00
N ILE A 145 12.64 -2.44 -32.31
CA ILE A 145 12.79 -3.10 -33.62
C ILE A 145 11.86 -2.46 -34.67
N ASN A 146 10.63 -2.10 -34.30
CA ASN A 146 9.62 -1.52 -35.17
C ASN A 146 8.93 -0.34 -34.48
N GLU A 147 9.50 0.85 -34.65
CA GLU A 147 9.04 2.07 -33.96
C GLU A 147 7.62 2.50 -34.38
N ASP A 148 7.22 2.19 -35.62
CA ASP A 148 5.95 2.62 -36.21
C ASP A 148 4.76 1.74 -35.82
N ASN A 149 4.97 0.71 -34.99
CA ASN A 149 3.90 -0.15 -34.50
C ASN A 149 2.96 0.61 -33.53
N LYS A 150 1.87 1.15 -34.08
CA LYS A 150 0.84 1.90 -33.35
C LYS A 150 0.13 1.06 -32.28
N GLU A 151 -0.06 -0.23 -32.52
CA GLU A 151 -0.76 -1.11 -31.58
C GLU A 151 0.07 -1.37 -30.32
N ASP A 152 1.34 -1.76 -30.49
CA ASP A 152 2.25 -1.98 -29.35
C ASP A 152 2.46 -0.69 -28.56
N ARG A 153 2.55 0.46 -29.25
CA ARG A 153 2.64 1.77 -28.60
C ARG A 153 1.43 2.08 -27.74
N LYS A 154 0.22 1.85 -28.26
CA LYS A 154 -1.03 2.04 -27.51
C LYS A 154 -1.07 1.14 -26.27
N LYS A 155 -0.75 -0.15 -26.42
CA LYS A 155 -0.73 -1.10 -25.29
C LYS A 155 0.32 -0.73 -24.24
N LEU A 156 1.49 -0.23 -24.66
CA LEU A 156 2.52 0.25 -23.76
C LEU A 156 2.04 1.48 -22.98
N GLU A 157 1.51 2.50 -23.65
CA GLU A 157 1.01 3.73 -23.02
C GLU A 157 -0.13 3.42 -22.03
N GLU A 158 -1.08 2.55 -22.38
CA GLU A 158 -2.15 2.09 -21.49
C GLU A 158 -1.60 1.38 -20.24
N LEU A 159 -0.57 0.54 -20.39
CA LEU A 159 0.07 -0.14 -19.26
C LEU A 159 0.83 0.84 -18.36
N LEU A 160 1.58 1.79 -18.94
CA LEU A 160 2.33 2.78 -18.18
C LEU A 160 1.38 3.68 -17.37
N ALA A 161 0.28 4.13 -17.97
CA ALA A 161 -0.74 4.95 -17.29
C ALA A 161 -1.44 4.16 -16.17
N LYS A 162 -1.83 2.91 -16.44
CA LYS A 162 -2.47 2.05 -15.43
C LYS A 162 -1.60 1.83 -14.20
N LEU A 163 -0.28 1.71 -14.40
CA LEU A 163 0.69 1.45 -13.33
C LEU A 163 1.27 2.74 -12.73
N HIS A 164 0.70 3.90 -13.05
CA HIS A 164 1.15 5.22 -12.58
C HIS A 164 2.64 5.52 -12.88
N LEU A 165 3.15 4.94 -13.96
CA LEU A 165 4.53 5.11 -14.41
C LEU A 165 4.71 6.39 -15.24
N VAL A 166 3.63 6.94 -15.79
CA VAL A 166 3.57 8.21 -16.52
C VAL A 166 2.34 9.01 -16.11
#